data_AF-A0A0D0DDC1-F1
#
_entry.id   AF-A0A0D0DDC1-F1
#
_cell.length_a   1.000
_cell.length_b   1.000
_cell.length_c   1.000
_cell.angle_alpha   90.00
_cell.angle_beta   90.00
_cell.angle_gamma   90.00
#
_symmetry.space_group_name_H-M   'P 1'
#
loop_
_entity.id
_entity.type
_entity.pdbx_description
1 polymer ?
#
loop_
_entity_poly.entity_id
_entity_poly.type
_entity_poly.pdbx_seq_one_letter_code
_entity_poly.pdbx_strand_id
1 'polypeptide(L)'
;MRLTLRTFYVSFIHNQSLQACHDAGESSMPTDKPLVPHIPDPSTPQTGSSAHQWVSAYSFLSPTSKIQAIKALDALKPTKIKSIPSLPKVIFTADREVKVSSFIIDGTYSLGIHAVVTELAKAKQYTPLTLFTVTNTFHLHKEGHLLKKTRSSIDGTIHHLLDLSQFEVEEAMDALTWQEAWKHKISWLAKVAEPTIYKCWSWHFSNLLKDEAIHDNFKAILSFNIRMCL
;
A
#
# COMPACT_ATOMS: atom_id res chain seq x y z
N MET A 1 -14.39 -23.39 -1.22
CA MET A 1 -15.61 -22.57 -1.02
C MET A 1 -15.18 -21.10 -0.96
N ARG A 2 -15.26 -20.38 -2.08
CA ARG A 2 -14.75 -18.99 -2.20
C ARG A 2 -15.82 -18.03 -1.70
N LEU A 3 -15.70 -17.57 -0.46
CA LEU A 3 -16.39 -16.36 -0.01
C LEU A 3 -15.84 -15.18 -0.83
N THR A 4 -16.69 -14.54 -1.61
CA THR A 4 -16.33 -13.35 -2.37
C THR A 4 -15.89 -12.24 -1.43
N LEU A 5 -14.71 -11.64 -1.68
CA LEU A 5 -14.12 -10.52 -0.90
C LEU A 5 -15.13 -9.42 -0.53
N ARG A 6 -16.12 -9.20 -1.41
CA ARG A 6 -17.23 -8.26 -1.23
C ARG A 6 -18.12 -8.58 -0.02
N THR A 7 -18.40 -9.86 0.23
CA THR A 7 -19.19 -10.32 1.38
C THR A 7 -18.41 -10.13 2.67
N PHE A 8 -17.10 -10.40 2.65
CA PHE A 8 -16.24 -10.27 3.81
C PHE A 8 -16.09 -8.80 4.26
N TYR A 9 -15.93 -7.87 3.32
CA TYR A 9 -15.72 -6.46 3.63
C TYR A 9 -17.01 -5.73 4.09
N VAL A 10 -18.17 -6.02 3.47
CA VAL A 10 -19.46 -5.48 3.93
C VAL A 10 -19.81 -6.03 5.32
N SER A 11 -19.55 -7.31 5.57
CA SER A 11 -19.69 -7.90 6.91
C SER A 11 -18.71 -7.29 7.92
N PHE A 12 -17.49 -6.93 7.49
CA PHE A 12 -16.49 -6.33 8.37
C PHE A 12 -16.86 -4.90 8.80
N ILE A 13 -17.28 -4.03 7.87
CA ILE A 13 -17.72 -2.67 8.20
C ILE A 13 -18.99 -2.70 9.06
N HIS A 14 -19.93 -3.59 8.74
CA HIS A 14 -21.14 -3.79 9.55
C HIS A 14 -20.82 -4.25 10.98
N ASN A 15 -19.90 -5.21 11.13
CA ASN A 15 -19.47 -5.70 12.45
C ASN A 15 -18.72 -4.64 13.26
N GLN A 16 -17.89 -3.81 12.62
CA GLN A 16 -17.20 -2.70 13.29
C GLN A 16 -18.20 -1.64 13.79
N SER A 17 -19.23 -1.31 13.00
CA SER A 17 -20.31 -0.42 13.45
C SER A 17 -21.10 -1.01 14.61
N LEU A 18 -21.41 -2.31 14.57
CA LEU A 18 -22.11 -2.99 15.67
C LEU A 18 -21.28 -3.00 16.96
N GLN A 19 -19.97 -3.21 16.85
CA GLN A 19 -19.07 -3.18 18.01
C GLN A 19 -18.99 -1.77 18.61
N ALA A 20 -18.90 -0.72 17.78
CA ALA A 20 -18.90 0.65 18.25
C ALA A 20 -20.20 1.05 18.99
N CYS A 21 -21.36 0.58 18.52
CA CYS A 21 -22.65 0.76 19.22
C CYS A 21 -22.67 0.03 20.56
N HIS A 22 -22.10 -1.18 20.63
CA HIS A 22 -22.00 -1.94 21.88
C HIS A 22 -21.08 -1.25 22.89
N ASP A 23 -19.92 -0.73 22.45
CA ASP A 23 -18.97 -0.02 23.30
C ASP A 23 -19.51 1.33 23.80
N ALA A 24 -20.44 1.95 23.05
CA ALA A 24 -21.16 3.16 23.44
C ALA A 24 -22.33 2.89 24.41
N GLY A 25 -22.63 1.62 24.73
CA GLY A 25 -23.72 1.26 25.65
C GLY A 25 -25.13 1.47 25.09
N GLU A 26 -25.29 1.53 23.76
CA GLU A 26 -26.60 1.68 23.12
C GLU A 26 -27.42 0.39 23.30
N SER A 27 -28.39 0.44 24.21
CA SER A 27 -29.22 -0.71 24.67
C SER A 27 -30.23 -1.25 23.64
N SER A 28 -30.18 -0.87 22.37
CA SER A 28 -31.23 -1.17 21.39
C SER A 28 -30.90 -2.27 20.37
N MET A 29 -29.80 -3.02 20.54
CA MET A 29 -29.41 -4.06 19.59
C MET A 29 -29.93 -5.47 19.96
N PRO A 30 -30.47 -6.25 18.99
CA PRO A 30 -31.00 -7.58 19.24
C PRO A 30 -29.86 -8.57 19.54
N THR A 31 -29.95 -9.24 20.68
CA THR A 31 -28.90 -10.05 21.31
C THR A 31 -28.54 -11.36 20.58
N ASP A 32 -29.22 -11.73 19.50
CA ASP A 32 -29.12 -13.08 18.90
C ASP A 32 -28.38 -13.12 17.54
N LYS A 33 -27.13 -12.66 17.48
CA LYS A 33 -26.23 -12.97 16.34
C LYS A 33 -24.91 -13.57 16.84
N PRO A 34 -24.52 -14.78 16.39
CA PRO A 34 -23.32 -15.44 16.90
C PRO A 34 -22.06 -14.71 16.42
N LEU A 35 -21.29 -14.17 17.37
CA LEU A 35 -19.93 -13.70 17.17
C LEU A 35 -19.01 -14.92 17.00
N VAL A 36 -18.19 -14.91 15.95
CA VAL A 36 -17.18 -15.96 15.70
C VAL A 36 -16.11 -15.89 16.81
N PRO A 37 -15.59 -17.03 17.32
CA PRO A 37 -14.66 -17.03 18.45
C PRO A 37 -13.35 -16.31 18.15
N HIS A 38 -12.96 -15.43 19.06
CA HIS A 38 -11.67 -14.74 19.08
C HIS A 38 -10.54 -15.72 19.45
N ILE A 39 -9.51 -15.80 18.62
CA ILE A 39 -8.25 -16.51 18.95
C ILE A 39 -7.40 -15.56 19.81
N PRO A 40 -6.90 -15.97 20.99
CA PRO A 40 -6.10 -15.08 21.83
C PRO A 40 -4.76 -14.71 21.17
N ASP A 41 -4.40 -13.42 21.27
CA ASP A 41 -3.13 -12.89 20.77
C ASP A 41 -1.93 -13.48 21.54
N PRO A 42 -0.81 -13.81 20.87
CA PRO A 42 0.42 -14.17 21.54
C PRO A 42 1.09 -12.94 22.15
N SER A 43 1.48 -13.08 23.42
CA SER A 43 2.15 -12.07 24.23
C SER A 43 3.41 -11.49 23.54
N THR A 44 3.55 -10.18 23.66
CA THR A 44 4.61 -9.30 23.16
C THR A 44 6.05 -9.84 23.33
N PRO A 45 6.93 -9.78 22.31
CA PRO A 45 8.35 -10.10 22.48
C PRO A 45 9.14 -8.91 23.02
N GLN A 46 9.84 -9.14 24.13
CA GLN A 46 10.91 -8.26 24.62
C GLN A 46 12.06 -8.15 23.62
N THR A 47 12.64 -6.95 23.54
CA THR A 47 13.87 -6.60 22.80
C THR A 47 15.09 -7.38 23.32
N GLY A 48 15.23 -8.62 22.89
CA GLY A 48 16.43 -9.44 23.07
C GLY A 48 17.31 -9.42 21.82
N SER A 49 18.62 -9.37 21.99
CA SER A 49 19.63 -9.49 20.92
C SER A 49 19.28 -10.63 19.96
N SER A 50 19.43 -10.40 18.65
CA SER A 50 19.01 -11.33 17.58
C SER A 50 19.53 -12.75 17.79
N ALA A 51 20.71 -12.92 18.40
CA ALA A 51 21.27 -14.22 18.75
C ALA A 51 20.36 -15.02 19.72
N HIS A 52 19.73 -14.39 20.70
CA HIS A 52 18.83 -15.06 21.65
C HIS A 52 17.51 -15.50 21.00
N GLN A 53 17.01 -14.75 20.02
CA GLN A 53 15.83 -15.14 19.25
C GLN A 53 16.11 -16.38 18.39
N TRP A 54 17.28 -16.45 17.75
CA TRP A 54 17.69 -17.62 16.97
C TRP A 54 17.88 -18.87 17.83
N VAL A 55 18.50 -18.75 19.01
CA VAL A 55 18.69 -19.89 19.93
C VAL A 55 17.35 -20.41 20.47
N SER A 56 16.41 -19.51 20.76
CA SER A 56 15.06 -19.88 21.20
C SER A 56 14.28 -20.58 20.09
N ALA A 57 14.27 -20.02 18.88
CA ALA A 57 13.61 -20.61 17.71
C ALA A 57 14.20 -21.99 17.36
N TYR A 58 15.52 -22.15 17.45
CA TYR A 58 16.19 -23.43 17.22
C TYR A 58 15.78 -24.51 18.22
N SER A 59 15.50 -24.14 19.47
CA SER A 59 15.10 -25.08 20.51
C SER A 59 13.74 -25.75 20.23
N PHE A 60 12.82 -25.03 19.58
CA PHE A 60 11.49 -25.51 19.17
C PHE A 60 11.49 -26.41 17.92
N LEU A 61 12.62 -26.57 17.23
CA LEU A 61 12.69 -27.43 16.05
C LEU A 61 12.65 -28.92 16.42
N SER A 62 11.98 -29.70 15.57
CA SER A 62 12.00 -31.17 15.64
C SER A 62 13.43 -31.71 15.42
N PRO A 63 13.76 -32.93 15.91
CA PRO A 63 15.08 -33.53 15.70
C PRO A 63 15.49 -33.60 14.22
N THR A 64 14.56 -33.93 13.33
CA THR A 64 14.79 -34.00 11.87
C THR A 64 15.10 -32.63 11.27
N SER A 65 14.36 -31.59 11.71
CA SER A 65 14.57 -30.21 11.27
C SER A 65 15.91 -29.63 11.76
N LYS A 66 16.34 -29.98 12.98
CA LYS A 66 17.66 -29.59 13.51
C LYS A 66 18.80 -30.16 12.67
N ILE A 67 18.70 -31.43 12.27
CA ILE A 67 19.69 -32.10 11.41
C ILE A 67 19.79 -31.41 10.04
N GLN A 68 18.65 -31.04 9.43
CA GLN A 68 18.65 -30.33 8.15
C GLN A 68 19.24 -28.91 8.27
N ALA A 69 18.94 -28.19 9.35
CA ALA A 69 19.49 -26.85 9.59
C ALA A 69 21.01 -26.88 9.77
N ILE A 70 21.55 -27.84 10.52
CA ILE A 70 23.01 -28.04 10.66
C ILE A 70 23.64 -28.36 9.30
N LYS A 71 23.02 -29.25 8.52
CA LYS A 71 23.52 -29.64 7.19
C LYS A 71 23.55 -28.45 6.21
N ALA A 72 22.54 -27.58 6.26
CA ALA A 72 22.52 -26.35 5.46
C ALA A 72 23.59 -25.34 5.91
N LEU A 73 23.82 -25.23 7.22
CA LEU A 73 24.86 -24.34 7.77
C LEU A 73 26.28 -24.82 7.40
N ASP A 74 26.53 -26.13 7.42
CA ASP A 74 27.80 -26.69 6.97
C ASP A 74 28.03 -26.52 5.47
N ALA A 75 26.97 -26.51 4.66
CA ALA A 75 27.03 -26.21 3.23
C ALA A 75 27.36 -24.73 2.93
N LEU A 76 27.14 -23.83 3.89
CA LEU A 76 27.47 -22.40 3.78
C LEU A 76 28.92 -22.09 4.19
N LYS A 77 29.72 -23.07 4.62
CA LYS A 77 31.15 -22.84 4.90
C LYS A 77 31.87 -22.41 3.62
N PRO A 78 32.54 -21.25 3.60
CA PRO A 78 33.23 -20.79 2.41
C PRO A 78 34.36 -21.75 2.08
N THR A 79 34.27 -22.37 0.90
CA THR A 79 35.40 -23.09 0.30
C THR A 79 36.52 -22.07 0.11
N LYS A 80 37.69 -22.33 0.69
CA LYS A 80 38.89 -21.48 0.55
C LYS A 80 39.19 -21.26 -0.94
N ILE A 81 38.78 -20.12 -1.48
CA ILE A 81 39.19 -19.67 -2.80
C ILE A 81 40.64 -19.20 -2.67
N LYS A 82 41.54 -19.85 -3.42
CA LYS A 82 42.93 -19.40 -3.57
C LYS A 82 42.93 -17.95 -4.07
N SER A 83 43.56 -17.06 -3.31
CA SER A 83 43.79 -15.67 -3.70
C SER A 83 44.70 -15.61 -4.92
N ILE A 84 44.19 -15.10 -6.04
CA ILE A 84 44.98 -14.67 -7.20
C ILE A 84 45.17 -13.16 -7.08
N PRO A 85 46.36 -12.59 -7.38
CA PRO A 85 46.60 -11.16 -7.22
C PRO A 85 45.74 -10.33 -8.17
N SER A 86 45.33 -9.17 -7.66
CA SER A 86 44.42 -8.18 -8.22
C SER A 86 44.79 -7.68 -9.63
N LEU A 87 43.82 -7.75 -10.54
CA LEU A 87 43.70 -6.81 -11.66
C LEU A 87 42.34 -6.11 -11.53
N PRO A 88 42.25 -4.77 -11.54
CA PRO A 88 40.98 -4.07 -11.36
C PRO A 88 40.11 -4.29 -12.60
N LYS A 89 39.13 -5.19 -12.47
CA LYS A 89 38.10 -5.39 -13.47
C LYS A 89 37.13 -4.21 -13.38
N VAL A 90 37.33 -3.21 -14.23
CA VAL A 90 36.40 -2.10 -14.42
C VAL A 90 35.09 -2.69 -14.95
N ILE A 91 34.06 -2.70 -14.09
CA ILE A 91 32.74 -3.30 -14.39
C ILE A 91 31.77 -2.28 -14.98
N PHE A 92 32.21 -1.04 -15.20
CA PHE A 92 31.41 0.05 -15.76
C PHE A 92 32.12 0.62 -16.99
N THR A 93 31.72 0.15 -18.17
CA THR A 93 31.95 0.83 -19.43
C THR A 93 30.75 1.74 -19.70
N ALA A 94 30.98 3.05 -19.75
CA ALA A 94 29.97 4.11 -19.90
C ALA A 94 29.19 4.04 -21.24
N ASP A 95 29.62 3.17 -22.14
CA ASP A 95 29.11 2.92 -23.48
C ASP A 95 27.85 2.02 -23.53
N ARG A 96 27.36 1.55 -22.37
CA ARG A 96 26.11 0.75 -22.27
C ARG A 96 25.05 1.35 -21.32
N GLU A 97 25.12 2.63 -21.00
CA GLU A 97 23.99 3.30 -20.38
C GLU A 97 22.86 3.45 -21.40
N VAL A 98 21.92 2.49 -21.38
CA VAL A 98 20.57 2.73 -21.87
C VAL A 98 20.13 4.03 -21.21
N LYS A 99 19.75 5.01 -22.03
CA LYS A 99 19.16 6.27 -21.59
C LYS A 99 17.83 5.97 -20.92
N VAL A 100 17.87 5.45 -19.70
CA VAL A 100 16.78 5.53 -18.76
C VAL A 100 16.67 7.03 -18.53
N SER A 101 15.60 7.64 -19.03
CA SER A 101 15.14 8.94 -18.52
C SER A 101 14.81 8.73 -17.05
N SER A 102 15.84 8.65 -16.22
CA SER A 102 15.72 8.71 -14.79
C SER A 102 15.36 10.16 -14.52
N PHE A 103 14.07 10.41 -14.40
CA PHE A 103 13.54 11.53 -13.63
C PHE A 103 13.97 11.28 -12.17
N ILE A 104 15.27 11.42 -11.90
CA ILE A 104 15.80 11.54 -10.55
C ILE A 104 15.36 12.93 -10.11
N ILE A 105 14.17 12.98 -9.50
CA ILE A 105 13.80 14.11 -8.68
C ILE A 105 14.84 14.13 -7.56
N ASP A 106 15.72 15.11 -7.62
CA ASP A 106 16.71 15.41 -6.59
C ASP A 106 16.02 15.35 -5.22
N GLY A 107 16.55 14.54 -4.31
CA GLY A 107 15.84 13.93 -3.17
C GLY A 107 15.37 14.86 -2.06
N THR A 108 15.15 16.14 -2.36
CA THR A 108 14.99 17.22 -1.38
C THR A 108 13.60 17.85 -1.38
N TYR A 109 12.74 17.61 -2.40
CA TYR A 109 11.41 18.22 -2.44
C TYR A 109 10.30 17.21 -2.76
N SER A 110 9.64 16.69 -1.73
CA SER A 110 8.29 16.17 -1.91
C SER A 110 7.39 17.37 -2.20
N LEU A 111 7.04 17.61 -3.48
CA LEU A 111 6.20 18.73 -3.91
C LEU A 111 4.78 18.72 -3.27
N GLY A 112 4.44 17.65 -2.53
CA GLY A 112 3.13 17.46 -1.95
C GLY A 112 2.07 17.26 -3.02
N ILE A 113 0.84 16.97 -2.59
CA ILE A 113 -0.27 16.79 -3.53
C ILE A 113 -0.76 18.16 -3.99
N HIS A 114 -0.86 18.33 -5.32
CA HIS A 114 -1.26 19.58 -5.94
C HIS A 114 -2.71 19.95 -5.56
N ALA A 115 -2.98 21.25 -5.38
CA ALA A 115 -4.27 21.74 -4.88
C ALA A 115 -5.47 21.32 -5.74
N VAL A 116 -5.27 21.13 -7.04
CA VAL A 116 -6.33 20.66 -7.97
C VAL A 116 -6.95 19.34 -7.55
N VAL A 117 -6.17 18.44 -6.93
CA VAL A 117 -6.64 17.14 -6.44
C VAL A 117 -7.59 17.36 -5.27
N THR A 118 -7.29 18.32 -4.40
CA THR A 118 -8.17 18.73 -3.30
C THR A 118 -9.44 19.40 -3.82
N GLU A 119 -9.37 20.22 -4.87
CA GLU A 119 -10.56 20.83 -5.48
C GLU A 119 -11.48 19.79 -6.14
N LEU A 120 -10.94 18.75 -6.77
CA LEU A 120 -11.72 17.60 -7.26
C LEU A 120 -12.47 16.92 -6.11
N ALA A 121 -11.76 16.62 -5.01
CA ALA A 121 -12.35 15.95 -3.85
C ALA A 121 -13.43 16.80 -3.16
N LYS A 122 -13.21 18.12 -3.02
CA LYS A 122 -14.20 19.06 -2.46
C LYS A 122 -15.46 19.13 -3.31
N ALA A 123 -15.31 19.03 -4.63
CA ALA A 123 -16.43 18.97 -5.56
C ALA A 123 -17.14 17.60 -5.55
N LYS A 124 -16.77 16.68 -4.63
CA LYS A 124 -17.27 15.29 -4.56
C LYS A 124 -17.09 14.52 -5.88
N GLN A 125 -16.11 14.92 -6.68
CA GLN A 125 -15.77 14.20 -7.91
C GLN A 125 -14.82 13.06 -7.57
N TYR A 126 -14.91 11.98 -8.35
CA TYR A 126 -13.94 10.89 -8.31
C TYR A 126 -12.51 11.43 -8.44
N THR A 127 -11.61 10.98 -7.56
CA THR A 127 -10.19 11.35 -7.57
C THR A 127 -9.34 10.11 -7.84
N PRO A 128 -8.92 9.89 -9.10
CA PRO A 128 -8.12 8.74 -9.51
C PRO A 128 -6.81 8.61 -8.71
N LEU A 129 -6.38 7.37 -8.45
CA LEU A 129 -5.06 7.09 -7.88
C LEU A 129 -3.93 7.56 -8.80
N THR A 130 -4.17 7.60 -10.10
CA THR A 130 -3.18 8.07 -11.07
C THR A 130 -2.72 9.49 -10.77
N LEU A 131 -3.56 10.34 -10.17
CA LEU A 131 -3.18 11.70 -9.77
C LEU A 131 -2.17 11.74 -8.59
N PHE A 132 -2.03 10.64 -7.85
CA PHE A 132 -1.14 10.54 -6.69
C PHE A 132 0.22 9.91 -7.01
N THR A 133 0.48 9.53 -8.27
CA THR A 133 1.81 9.07 -8.67
C THR A 133 2.80 10.23 -8.64
N VAL A 134 4.08 9.96 -8.42
CA VAL A 134 5.17 10.95 -8.49
C VAL A 134 5.14 11.65 -9.83
N THR A 135 5.05 10.89 -10.93
CA THR A 135 5.05 11.41 -12.30
C THR A 135 3.91 12.41 -12.51
N ASN A 136 2.68 12.05 -12.14
CA ASN A 136 1.54 12.94 -12.35
C ASN A 136 1.52 14.09 -11.35
N THR A 137 1.96 13.87 -10.11
CA THR A 137 2.11 14.97 -9.14
C THR A 137 3.11 16.01 -9.66
N PHE A 138 4.26 15.58 -10.17
CA PHE A 138 5.24 16.47 -10.78
C PHE A 138 4.68 17.21 -12.01
N HIS A 139 4.02 16.48 -12.90
CA HIS A 139 3.35 17.05 -14.08
C HIS A 139 2.31 18.10 -13.69
N LEU A 140 1.48 17.82 -12.67
CA LEU A 140 0.51 18.77 -12.10
C LEU A 140 1.17 20.04 -11.57
N HIS A 141 2.28 19.93 -10.84
CA HIS A 141 2.99 21.11 -10.31
C HIS A 141 3.67 21.93 -11.40
N LYS A 142 4.25 21.27 -12.41
CA LYS A 142 4.99 21.93 -13.48
C LYS A 142 4.05 22.57 -14.53
N GLU A 143 3.02 21.84 -14.93
CA GLU A 143 2.22 22.14 -16.11
C GLU A 143 0.71 22.23 -15.80
N GLY A 144 0.31 22.20 -14.51
CA GLY A 144 -1.09 22.18 -14.09
C GLY A 144 -1.95 23.35 -14.57
N HIS A 145 -1.33 24.49 -14.90
CA HIS A 145 -2.03 25.65 -15.47
C HIS A 145 -2.38 25.48 -16.96
N LEU A 146 -1.70 24.58 -17.68
CA LEU A 146 -1.94 24.26 -19.08
C LEU A 146 -2.94 23.11 -19.27
N LEU A 147 -3.20 22.36 -18.21
CA LEU A 147 -4.08 21.19 -18.27
C LEU A 147 -5.53 21.60 -18.55
N LYS A 148 -6.19 20.76 -19.35
CA LYS A 148 -7.57 21.00 -19.73
C LYS A 148 -8.48 20.88 -18.51
N LYS A 149 -9.48 21.76 -18.46
CA LYS A 149 -10.54 21.74 -17.45
C LYS A 149 -11.89 21.57 -18.13
N THR A 150 -12.68 20.63 -17.64
CA THR A 150 -14.03 20.34 -18.13
C THR A 150 -15.05 21.02 -17.23
N ARG A 151 -16.05 21.66 -17.85
CA ARG A 151 -17.18 22.25 -17.14
C ARG A 151 -18.09 21.11 -16.66
N SER A 152 -18.25 21.00 -15.35
CA SER A 152 -19.11 20.00 -14.69
C SER A 152 -20.16 20.71 -13.85
N SER A 153 -21.39 20.20 -13.85
CA SER A 153 -22.46 20.69 -12.95
C SER A 153 -22.70 19.66 -11.86
N ILE A 154 -22.43 20.05 -10.61
CA ILE A 154 -22.57 19.19 -9.43
C ILE A 154 -23.41 19.97 -8.42
N ASP A 155 -24.49 19.35 -7.93
CA ASP A 155 -25.44 19.98 -6.99
C ASP A 155 -25.95 21.36 -7.48
N GLY A 156 -26.14 21.53 -8.80
CA GLY A 156 -26.59 22.78 -9.43
C GLY A 156 -25.52 23.88 -9.54
N THR A 157 -24.32 23.66 -8.99
CA THR A 157 -23.18 24.57 -9.11
C THR A 157 -22.31 24.16 -10.29
N ILE A 158 -21.84 25.15 -11.04
CA ILE A 158 -20.93 24.92 -12.18
C ILE A 158 -19.49 24.97 -11.67
N HIS A 159 -18.75 23.87 -11.86
CA HIS A 159 -17.34 23.75 -11.54
C HIS A 159 -16.51 23.60 -12.82
N HIS A 160 -15.33 24.21 -12.84
CA HIS A 160 -14.32 23.99 -13.88
C HIS A 160 -13.23 23.08 -13.32
N LEU A 161 -13.43 21.77 -13.47
CA LEU A 161 -12.59 20.73 -12.86
C LEU A 161 -11.58 20.19 -13.85
N LEU A 162 -10.49 19.61 -13.35
CA LEU A 162 -9.47 18.97 -14.18
C LEU A 162 -10.07 17.86 -15.04
N ASP A 163 -9.77 17.87 -16.34
CA ASP A 163 -10.15 16.79 -17.24
C ASP A 163 -9.30 15.54 -16.93
N LEU A 164 -9.93 14.46 -16.49
CA LEU A 164 -9.24 13.23 -16.10
C LEU A 164 -8.82 12.39 -17.31
N SER A 165 -9.38 12.64 -18.50
CA SER A 165 -9.08 11.86 -19.71
C SER A 165 -7.66 12.09 -20.25
N GLN A 166 -6.98 13.14 -19.80
CA GLN A 166 -5.58 13.44 -20.17
C GLN A 166 -4.54 12.66 -19.35
N PHE A 167 -4.97 11.86 -18.37
CA PHE A 167 -4.10 10.99 -17.58
C PHE A 167 -4.23 9.54 -18.03
N GLU A 168 -3.24 8.73 -17.69
CA GLU A 168 -3.29 7.29 -17.94
C GLU A 168 -4.48 6.62 -17.25
N VAL A 169 -4.96 5.55 -17.86
CA VAL A 169 -6.08 4.75 -17.37
C VAL A 169 -5.67 4.01 -16.09
N GLU A 170 -6.42 4.18 -15.01
CA GLU A 170 -6.06 3.65 -13.70
C GLU A 170 -5.98 2.11 -13.68
N GLU A 171 -6.81 1.43 -14.47
CA GLU A 171 -6.82 -0.03 -14.61
C GLU A 171 -5.51 -0.59 -15.19
N ALA A 172 -4.75 0.24 -15.92
CA ALA A 172 -3.46 -0.14 -16.50
C ALA A 172 -2.31 -0.05 -15.51
N MET A 173 -2.51 0.61 -14.35
CA MET A 173 -1.50 0.78 -13.30
C MET A 173 -0.94 -0.56 -12.85
N ASP A 174 0.38 -0.63 -12.63
CA ASP A 174 1.06 -1.78 -12.06
C ASP A 174 1.09 -1.73 -10.53
N ALA A 175 1.50 -2.85 -9.91
CA ALA A 175 1.47 -2.99 -8.46
C ALA A 175 2.40 -2.00 -7.74
N LEU A 176 3.57 -1.70 -8.30
CA LEU A 176 4.54 -0.83 -7.66
C LEU A 176 4.05 0.62 -7.67
N THR A 177 3.59 1.09 -8.84
CA THR A 177 3.01 2.44 -8.98
C THR A 177 1.74 2.59 -8.14
N TRP A 178 0.92 1.55 -8.02
CA TRP A 178 -0.25 1.55 -7.13
C TRP A 178 0.14 1.70 -5.65
N GLN A 179 1.17 0.99 -5.18
CA GLN A 179 1.64 1.12 -3.80
C GLN A 179 2.17 2.53 -3.51
N GLU A 180 2.94 3.11 -4.45
CA GLU A 180 3.43 4.49 -4.39
C GLU A 180 2.27 5.49 -4.31
N ALA A 181 1.32 5.40 -5.24
CA ALA A 181 0.15 6.27 -5.29
C ALA A 181 -0.67 6.20 -3.99
N TRP A 182 -0.84 5.01 -3.41
CA TRP A 182 -1.53 4.87 -2.13
C TRP A 182 -0.80 5.51 -0.96
N LYS A 183 0.53 5.36 -0.88
CA LYS A 183 1.31 6.03 0.18
C LYS A 183 1.11 7.55 0.14
N HIS A 184 1.11 8.11 -1.06
CA HIS A 184 0.82 9.53 -1.27
C HIS A 184 -0.62 9.92 -0.94
N LYS A 185 -1.60 9.12 -1.39
CA LYS A 185 -3.02 9.33 -1.09
C LYS A 185 -3.29 9.28 0.41
N ILE A 186 -2.73 8.32 1.15
CA ILE A 186 -2.86 8.23 2.61
C ILE A 186 -2.25 9.45 3.29
N SER A 187 -1.06 9.89 2.87
CA SER A 187 -0.42 11.10 3.39
C SER A 187 -1.23 12.37 3.14
N TRP A 188 -1.97 12.42 2.03
CA TRP A 188 -2.90 13.51 1.71
C TRP A 188 -4.20 13.41 2.50
N LEU A 189 -4.80 12.23 2.61
CA LEU A 189 -6.01 11.98 3.40
C LEU A 189 -5.81 12.40 4.86
N ALA A 190 -4.62 12.17 5.43
CA ALA A 190 -4.28 12.62 6.78
C ALA A 190 -4.46 14.15 6.98
N LYS A 191 -4.40 14.93 5.90
CA LYS A 191 -4.50 16.40 5.93
C LYS A 191 -5.89 16.93 5.61
N VAL A 192 -6.67 16.20 4.81
CA VAL A 192 -7.92 16.72 4.24
C VAL A 192 -9.18 15.95 4.64
N ALA A 193 -9.06 14.71 5.09
CA ALA A 193 -10.19 13.86 5.41
C ALA A 193 -10.45 13.84 6.93
N GLU A 194 -11.66 13.41 7.30
CA GLU A 194 -11.96 13.14 8.69
C GLU A 194 -11.04 12.05 9.26
N PRO A 195 -10.64 12.14 10.55
CA PRO A 195 -9.72 11.18 11.15
C PRO A 195 -10.20 9.72 11.04
N THR A 196 -11.50 9.48 11.07
CA THR A 196 -12.13 8.15 10.92
C THR A 196 -11.90 7.58 9.53
N ILE A 197 -12.13 8.39 8.48
CA ILE A 197 -11.91 8.02 7.07
C ILE A 197 -10.43 7.72 6.83
N TYR A 198 -9.53 8.61 7.28
CA TYR A 198 -8.09 8.40 7.17
C TYR A 198 -7.65 7.09 7.85
N LYS A 199 -8.08 6.83 9.09
CA LYS A 199 -7.74 5.60 9.83
C LYS A 199 -8.25 4.35 9.12
N CYS A 200 -9.49 4.37 8.63
CA CYS A 200 -10.09 3.23 7.92
C CYS A 200 -9.27 2.85 6.68
N TRP A 201 -8.97 3.83 5.83
CA TRP A 201 -8.18 3.60 4.63
C TRP A 201 -6.74 3.22 4.96
N SER A 202 -6.10 3.91 5.90
CA SER A 202 -4.72 3.58 6.33
C SER A 202 -4.60 2.14 6.83
N TRP A 203 -5.56 1.69 7.64
CA TRP A 203 -5.63 0.30 8.11
C TRP A 203 -5.84 -0.68 6.95
N HIS A 204 -6.79 -0.38 6.05
CA HIS A 204 -7.06 -1.22 4.88
C HIS A 204 -5.81 -1.45 4.02
N PHE A 205 -5.09 -0.40 3.65
CA PHE A 205 -3.86 -0.55 2.85
C PHE A 205 -2.73 -1.20 3.61
N SER A 206 -2.57 -0.88 4.89
CA SER A 206 -1.55 -1.52 5.72
C SER A 206 -1.73 -3.03 5.83
N ASN A 207 -2.97 -3.52 5.80
CA ASN A 207 -3.26 -4.95 5.77
C ASN A 207 -3.07 -5.56 4.39
N LEU A 208 -3.50 -4.88 3.32
CA LEU A 208 -3.25 -5.36 1.95
C LEU A 208 -1.75 -5.53 1.68
N LEU A 209 -0.91 -4.60 2.15
CA LEU A 209 0.55 -4.66 1.94
C LEU A 209 1.24 -5.81 2.68
N LYS A 210 0.60 -6.39 3.71
CA LYS A 210 1.13 -7.56 4.44
C LYS A 210 0.75 -8.88 3.76
N ASP A 211 -0.23 -8.85 2.86
CA ASP A 211 -0.71 -10.04 2.17
C ASP A 211 0.23 -10.35 1.00
N GLU A 212 0.96 -11.47 1.09
CA GLU A 212 1.85 -11.94 0.02
C GLU A 212 1.06 -12.24 -1.28
N ALA A 213 -0.23 -12.57 -1.17
CA ALA A 213 -1.11 -12.84 -2.31
C ALA A 213 -1.55 -11.57 -3.06
N ILE A 214 -1.08 -10.39 -2.64
CA ILE A 214 -1.38 -9.13 -3.33
C ILE A 214 -0.90 -9.16 -4.78
N HIS A 215 0.24 -9.79 -5.06
CA HIS A 215 0.79 -9.88 -6.40
C HIS A 215 -0.10 -10.70 -7.33
N ASP A 216 -0.60 -11.84 -6.84
CA ASP A 216 -1.45 -12.75 -7.61
C ASP A 216 -2.85 -12.18 -7.86
N ASN A 217 -3.35 -11.36 -6.91
CA ASN A 217 -4.71 -10.82 -6.94
C ASN A 217 -4.76 -9.32 -7.29
N PHE A 218 -3.63 -8.73 -7.70
CA PHE A 218 -3.49 -7.29 -7.82
C PHE A 218 -4.56 -6.65 -8.72
N LYS A 219 -4.85 -7.22 -9.89
CA LYS A 219 -5.88 -6.67 -10.79
C LYS A 219 -7.28 -6.66 -10.17
N ALA A 220 -7.62 -7.67 -9.37
CA ALA A 220 -8.89 -7.70 -8.66
C ALA A 220 -8.95 -6.62 -7.55
N ILE A 221 -7.86 -6.45 -6.80
CA ILE A 221 -7.72 -5.44 -5.76
C ILE A 221 -7.79 -4.02 -6.35
N LEU A 222 -7.08 -3.77 -7.45
CA LEU A 222 -7.12 -2.49 -8.16
C LEU A 222 -8.53 -2.17 -8.65
N SER A 223 -9.19 -3.13 -9.31
CA SER A 223 -10.57 -2.95 -9.80
C SER A 223 -11.58 -2.73 -8.68
N PHE A 224 -11.36 -3.35 -7.51
CA PHE A 224 -12.15 -3.07 -6.31
C PHE A 224 -11.93 -1.64 -5.82
N ASN A 225 -10.66 -1.22 -5.70
CA ASN A 225 -10.31 0.12 -5.23
C ASN A 225 -10.88 1.22 -6.11
N ILE A 226 -10.80 1.08 -7.43
CA ILE A 226 -11.42 2.01 -8.40
C ILE A 226 -12.92 2.13 -8.10
N ARG A 227 -13.61 0.99 -7.96
CA ARG A 227 -15.06 0.96 -7.70
C ARG A 227 -15.48 1.51 -6.35
N MET A 228 -14.65 1.37 -5.32
CA MET A 228 -14.95 1.85 -3.97
C MET A 228 -14.52 3.31 -3.73
N CYS A 229 -13.67 3.86 -4.59
CA CYS A 229 -13.27 5.26 -4.54
C CYS A 229 -14.17 6.18 -5.38
N LEU A 230 -15.11 5.62 -6.15
CA LEU A 230 -16.15 6.32 -6.92
C LEU A 230 -17.27 6.85 -6.02
#